data_AF-A0A6J4X9Q4-F1
#
_entry.id   AF-A0A6J4X9Q4-F1
#
_cell.length_a   1.000
_cell.length_b   1.000
_cell.length_c   1.000
_cell.angle_alpha   90.00
_cell.angle_beta   90.00
_cell.angle_gamma   90.00
#
_symmetry.space_group_name_H-M   'P 1'
#
loop_
_entity.id
_entity.type
_entity.pdbx_description
1 polymer ?
#
loop_
_entity_poly.entity_id
_entity_poly.type
_entity_poly.pdbx_seq_one_letter_code
_entity_poly.pdbx_strand_id
1 'polypeptide(L)' 'MHLVGYFIAGLLFILAFGKKGQAYLLIALTVLFLLGVLFEIAQLRIPRRTFSPVDIAANGLGLIAFYVCYSLSRINRK' A
#
# COMPACT_ATOMS: atom_id res chain seq x y z
N MET A 1 -2.41 10.53 7.58
CA MET A 1 -2.99 10.22 6.24
C MET A 1 -2.30 8.99 5.62
N HIS A 2 -2.00 7.94 6.40
CA HIS A 2 -1.15 6.82 5.98
C HIS A 2 -1.97 5.64 5.45
N LEU A 3 -2.92 5.16 6.26
CA LEU A 3 -3.86 4.10 5.92
C LEU A 3 -4.64 4.39 4.61
N VAL A 4 -5.23 5.58 4.51
CA VAL A 4 -6.06 6.00 3.36
C VAL A 4 -5.21 6.19 2.10
N GLY A 5 -4.00 6.76 2.22
CA GLY A 5 -3.13 7.01 1.08
C GLY A 5 -2.66 5.72 0.43
N TYR A 6 -2.27 4.73 1.23
CA TYR A 6 -1.84 3.42 0.74
C TYR A 6 -2.99 2.57 0.19
N PHE A 7 -4.19 2.72 0.76
CA PHE A 7 -5.41 2.13 0.20
C PHE A 7 -5.71 2.70 -1.20
N ILE A 8 -5.65 4.02 -1.38
CA ILE A 8 -5.84 4.68 -2.67
C ILE A 8 -4.75 4.28 -3.66
N ALA A 9 -3.49 4.17 -3.22
CA ALA A 9 -2.38 3.73 -4.08
C ALA A 9 -2.60 2.31 -4.62
N GLY A 10 -3.08 1.38 -3.79
CA GLY A 10 -3.51 0.06 -4.24
C GLY A 10 -4.63 0.13 -5.28
N LEU A 11 -5.63 0.99 -5.04
CA LEU A 11 -6.77 1.22 -5.93
C LEU A 11 -6.32 1.72 -7.32
N LEU A 12 -5.43 2.70 -7.36
CA LEU A 12 -4.84 3.22 -8.60
C LEU A 12 -4.05 2.13 -9.34
N PHE A 13 -3.33 1.27 -8.62
CA PHE A 13 -2.63 0.14 -9.23
C PHE A 13 -3.57 -0.83 -9.94
N ILE A 14 -4.73 -1.15 -9.35
CA ILE A 14 -5.74 -1.99 -10.02
C ILE A 14 -6.34 -1.30 -11.24
N LEU A 15 -6.64 0.00 -11.15
CA LEU A 15 -7.16 0.74 -12.30
C LEU A 15 -6.17 0.71 -13.47
N ALA A 16 -4.87 0.82 -13.19
CA ALA A 16 -3.83 0.80 -14.21
C ALA A 16 -3.46 -0.62 -14.71
N PHE A 17 -3.50 -1.64 -13.84
CA PHE A 17 -2.90 -2.96 -14.11
C PHE A 17 -3.77 -4.18 -13.76
N GLY A 18 -5.04 -3.98 -13.40
CA GLY A 18 -5.93 -5.02 -12.84
C GLY A 18 -6.17 -6.26 -13.71
N LYS A 19 -5.77 -6.24 -14.99
CA LYS A 19 -5.82 -7.40 -15.88
C LYS A 19 -4.68 -8.41 -15.67
N LYS A 20 -3.61 -8.06 -14.93
CA LYS A 20 -2.36 -8.87 -14.86
C LYS A 20 -2.34 -10.01 -13.82
N GLY A 21 -3.47 -10.39 -13.22
CA GLY A 21 -3.53 -11.54 -12.29
C GLY A 21 -2.98 -11.23 -10.89
N GLN A 22 -3.20 -12.16 -9.94
CA GLN A 22 -2.95 -11.91 -8.50
C GLN A 22 -1.46 -11.73 -8.15
N ALA A 23 -0.54 -12.40 -8.84
CA ALA A 23 0.89 -12.29 -8.56
C ALA A 23 1.43 -10.86 -8.77
N TYR A 24 0.99 -10.18 -9.84
CA TYR A 24 1.37 -8.80 -10.12
C TYR A 24 0.84 -7.83 -9.07
N LEU A 25 -0.36 -8.09 -8.54
CA LEU A 25 -0.91 -7.29 -7.44
C LEU A 25 -0.04 -7.40 -6.19
N LEU A 26 0.34 -8.62 -5.81
CA LEU A 26 1.19 -8.83 -4.63
C LEU A 26 2.55 -8.16 -4.78
N ILE A 27 3.19 -8.28 -5.96
CA ILE A 27 4.46 -7.59 -6.24
C ILE A 27 4.30 -6.08 -6.07
N ALA A 28 3.23 -5.50 -6.62
CA ALA A 28 3.00 -4.07 -6.53
C ALA A 28 2.72 -3.58 -5.10
N LEU A 29 1.93 -4.33 -4.33
CA LEU A 29 1.70 -4.01 -2.91
C LEU A 29 3.01 -4.06 -2.12
N THR A 30 3.87 -5.05 -2.37
CA THR A 30 5.20 -5.15 -1.75
C THR A 30 6.09 -3.96 -2.14
N VAL A 31 6.13 -3.58 -3.42
CA VAL A 31 6.91 -2.42 -3.88
C VAL A 31 6.40 -1.13 -3.25
N LEU A 32 5.08 -0.93 -3.18
CA LEU A 32 4.47 0.22 -2.51
C LEU A 32 4.85 0.28 -1.02
N PHE A 33 4.79 -0.86 -0.31
CA PHE A 33 5.18 -0.92 1.09
C PHE A 33 6.65 -0.52 1.29
N LEU A 34 7.57 -1.10 0.50
CA LEU A 34 8.99 -0.76 0.55
C LEU A 34 9.24 0.71 0.23
N LEU A 35 8.51 1.28 -0.74
CA LEU A 35 8.58 2.70 -1.05
C LEU A 35 8.16 3.57 0.15
N GLY A 36 7.16 3.15 0.91
CA GLY A 36 6.76 3.82 2.16
C GLY A 36 7.83 3.81 3.23
N VAL A 37 8.49 2.67 3.41
CA VAL A 37 9.64 2.56 4.33
C VAL A 37 10.78 3.49 3.88
N LEU A 38 11.07 3.55 2.57
CA LEU A 38 12.08 4.45 2.02
C LEU A 38 11.73 5.93 2.25
N PHE A 39 10.45 6.32 2.10
CA PHE A 39 10.02 7.68 2.41
C PHE A 39 10.16 8.01 3.89
N GLU A 40 9.86 7.08 4.79
CA GLU A 40 10.03 7.29 6.23
C GLU A 40 11.51 7.49 6.59
N ILE A 41 12.42 6.73 5.95
CA ILE A 41 13.87 6.93 6.07
C ILE A 41 14.29 8.28 5.49
N ALA A 42 13.77 8.66 4.31
CA ALA A 42 14.12 9.93 3.67
C ALA A 42 13.66 11.14 4.49
N GLN A 43 12.53 11.03 5.19
CA GLN A 43 11.99 12.09 6.06
C GLN A 43 12.88 12.38 7.27
N LEU A 44 13.82 11.49 7.64
CA LEU A 44 14.83 11.77 8.66
C LEU A 44 15.74 12.95 8.30
N ARG A 45 15.78 13.36 7.02
CA ARG A 45 16.49 14.56 6.58
C ARG A 45 15.75 15.87 6.91
N ILE A 46 14.47 15.79 7.29
CA ILE A 46 13.64 16.95 7.63
C ILE A 46 13.83 17.25 9.13
N PRO A 47 14.23 18.47 9.51
CA PRO A 47 14.36 18.83 10.92
C PRO A 47 13.05 18.59 11.69
N ARG A 48 13.14 18.00 12.89
CA ARG A 48 12.01 17.65 13.77
C ARG A 48 11.13 16.47 13.32
N ARG A 49 11.47 15.78 12.23
CA ARG A 49 10.87 14.47 11.90
C ARG A 49 11.73 13.34 12.46
N THR A 50 11.06 12.36 13.07
CA THR A 50 11.66 11.11 13.54
C THR A 50 11.03 9.93 12.81
N PHE A 51 11.74 8.81 12.77
CA PHE A 51 11.19 7.58 12.23
C PHE A 51 10.05 7.08 13.11
N SER A 52 8.88 6.86 12.52
CA SER A 52 7.70 6.35 13.21
C SER A 52 7.37 4.91 12.77
N PRO A 53 7.64 3.90 13.62
CA PRO A 53 7.20 2.53 13.34
C PRO A 53 5.67 2.42 13.17
N VAL A 54 4.92 3.32 13.82
CA VAL A 54 3.46 3.40 13.71
C VAL A 54 3.03 3.82 12.30
N ASP A 55 3.78 4.72 11.66
CA ASP A 55 3.47 5.19 10.30
C ASP A 55 3.67 4.05 9.28
N ILE A 56 4.72 3.23 9.46
CA ILE A 56 4.96 2.03 8.65
C ILE A 56 3.85 1.00 8.85
N ALA A 57 3.46 0.73 10.10
CA ALA A 57 2.37 -0.19 10.40
C ALA A 57 1.04 0.28 9.77
N ALA A 58 0.74 1.58 9.85
CA ALA A 58 -0.46 2.16 9.24
C ALA A 58 -0.45 2.07 7.71
N ASN A 59 0.69 2.29 7.06
CA ASN A 59 0.84 2.10 5.60
C ASN A 59 0.60 0.63 5.21
N GLY A 60 1.19 -0.31 5.97
CA GLY A 60 1.01 -1.75 5.75
C GLY A 60 -0.43 -2.20 5.93
N LEU A 61 -1.11 -1.73 6.98
CA LEU A 61 -2.53 -2.00 7.20
C LEU A 61 -3.41 -1.47 6.06
N GLY A 62 -3.05 -0.34 5.45
CA GLY A 62 -3.79 0.23 4.32
C GLY A 62 -3.72 -0.67 3.08
N LEU A 63 -2.54 -1.23 2.81
CA LEU A 63 -2.32 -2.19 1.73
C LEU A 63 -3.04 -3.52 1.97
N ILE A 64 -3.03 -4.02 3.22
CA ILE A 64 -3.75 -5.25 3.61
C ILE A 64 -5.26 -5.04 3.46
N ALA A 65 -5.79 -3.93 3.99
CA ALA A 65 -7.22 -3.62 3.88
C ALA A 65 -7.66 -3.57 2.41
N PHE A 66 -6.87 -2.93 1.55
CA PHE A 66 -7.09 -2.92 0.12
C PHE A 66 -7.09 -4.33 -0.48
N TYR A 67 -6.10 -5.16 -0.16
CA TYR A 67 -6.01 -6.53 -0.68
C TYR A 67 -7.22 -7.39 -0.28
N VAL A 68 -7.70 -7.26 0.97
CA VAL A 68 -8.90 -7.94 1.46
C VAL A 68 -10.13 -7.48 0.68
N CYS A 69 -10.35 -6.17 0.55
CA CYS A 69 -11.46 -5.62 -0.24
C CYS A 69 -11.43 -6.10 -1.69
N TYR A 70 -10.26 -6.09 -2.33
CA TYR A 70 -10.11 -6.58 -3.69
C TYR A 70 -10.43 -8.08 -3.80
N SER A 71 -9.92 -8.89 -2.89
CA SER A 71 -10.15 -10.34 -2.87
C SER A 71 -11.63 -10.67 -2.71
N LEU A 72 -12.31 -10.00 -1.78
CA LEU A 72 -13.77 -10.13 -1.60
C LEU A 72 -14.53 -9.73 -2.87
N SER A 73 -14.13 -8.63 -3.51
CA SER A 73 -14.77 -8.15 -4.74
C SER A 73 -14.62 -9.11 -5.93
N ARG A 74 -13.57 -9.95 -5.94
CA ARG A 74 -13.33 -10.98 -6.96
C ARG A 74 -14.12 -12.25 -6.69
N ILE A 75 -14.32 -12.60 -5.42
CA ILE A 75 -15.18 -13.73 -5.01
C ILE A 75 -16.63 -13.46 -5.43
N ASN A 76 -17.16 -12.26 -5.17
CA ASN A 76 -18.53 -11.88 -5.53
C ASN A 76 -18.79 -11.73 -7.04
N ARG A 77 -17.76 -11.79 -7.89
CA ARG A 77 -17.90 -11.71 -9.37
C ARG A 77 -17.83 -13.07 -10.05
N LYS A 78 -17.61 -14.15 -9.30
CA LYS A 78 -17.72 -15.53 -9.78
C LYS A 78 -19.12 -16.05 -9.48
#